data_AF-A0A663E2N7-F1
#
_entry.id   AF-A0A663E2N7-F1
#
_cell.length_a   1.000
_cell.length_b   1.000
_cell.length_c   1.000
_cell.angle_alpha   90.00
_cell.angle_beta   90.00
_cell.angle_gamma   90.00
#
_symmetry.space_group_name_H-M   'P 1'
#
loop_
_entity.id
_entity.type
_entity.pdbx_description
1 polymer ?
#
loop_
_entity_poly.entity_id
_entity_poly.type
_entity_poly.pdbx_seq_one_letter_code
_entity_poly.pdbx_strand_id
1 'polypeptide(L)'
;MRRGQFPPSGSAAAGALRRRRGKMADAVPAARWARAAAALLLGCCGAALASGIQDQAEQFFRSGHTNNWAVLVCTSRFWFNYRHVANTLSVYRSVKRLGIPDSHIVLMLADDMACNPRNPKPATVFSHKNMELNVYGDDVEVDYRSYEVTVENFLRVLTGRIPPSTPRSKRLLSDDRSNILIYMTGHGGNGFLKFQDSEEITNVELADAFEQMWQKRRYNELLFIIDTCQGASMYERFYSPNIMALASSQVGEDSLSFQVCPKSLCVSTPGHRTDLFQRDPQNVLITDFFGSVRKVEITTETISLDRDLAGFESKLPKDELTTEPLKYAEQLPVAQIIHQKPKQKDWHPPGGFILGLWALIIMVFFKTYGIKHMKHIF
;
A
#
# COMPACT_ATOMS: atom_id res chain seq x y z
N MET A 1 -64.12 99.65 -4.23
CA MET A 1 -64.61 99.44 -5.62
C MET A 1 -63.63 98.49 -6.30
N ARG A 2 -64.02 97.28 -6.74
CA ARG A 2 -64.68 96.89 -8.02
C ARG A 2 -63.82 97.14 -9.28
N ARG A 3 -63.56 96.05 -10.02
CA ARG A 3 -63.01 95.95 -11.40
C ARG A 3 -61.52 96.37 -11.53
N GLY A 4 -60.62 95.69 -12.25
CA GLY A 4 -60.70 94.43 -13.01
C GLY A 4 -60.59 94.62 -14.52
N GLN A 5 -59.46 94.24 -15.13
CA GLN A 5 -59.32 94.02 -16.58
C GLN A 5 -58.08 93.16 -16.95
N PHE A 6 -58.31 92.21 -17.84
CA PHE A 6 -57.40 91.36 -18.63
C PHE A 6 -57.26 91.97 -20.06
N PRO A 7 -56.70 91.32 -21.11
CA PRO A 7 -55.56 90.37 -21.30
C PRO A 7 -54.59 91.00 -22.37
N PRO A 8 -53.95 90.33 -23.38
CA PRO A 8 -53.54 88.92 -23.65
C PRO A 8 -51.99 88.82 -23.82
N SER A 9 -51.29 87.86 -24.45
CA SER A 9 -51.53 86.55 -25.15
C SER A 9 -50.21 85.74 -25.07
N GLY A 10 -50.06 84.46 -25.47
CA GLY A 10 -50.99 83.45 -25.99
C GLY A 10 -50.32 82.53 -27.03
N SER A 11 -49.85 81.33 -26.63
CA SER A 11 -49.44 80.17 -27.46
C SER A 11 -48.73 79.15 -26.56
N ALA A 12 -48.87 77.82 -26.64
CA ALA A 12 -49.92 76.95 -27.17
C ALA A 12 -49.78 75.58 -26.43
N ALA A 13 -50.83 74.76 -26.34
CA ALA A 13 -50.87 73.59 -25.46
C ALA A 13 -51.06 72.26 -26.21
N ALA A 14 -50.32 71.22 -25.76
CA ALA A 14 -50.68 69.79 -25.74
C ALA A 14 -49.51 69.04 -25.07
N GLY A 15 -49.66 68.00 -24.24
CA GLY A 15 -50.84 67.30 -23.76
C GLY A 15 -50.41 65.89 -23.31
N ALA A 16 -50.08 65.70 -22.03
CA ALA A 16 -49.36 64.51 -21.56
C ALA A 16 -50.10 63.74 -20.44
N LEU A 17 -50.09 62.41 -20.56
CA LEU A 17 -50.88 61.49 -19.74
C LEU A 17 -50.28 61.24 -18.34
N ARG A 18 -51.16 61.01 -17.36
CA ARG A 18 -50.88 60.84 -15.92
C ARG A 18 -50.33 59.45 -15.57
N ARG A 19 -49.16 59.34 -14.91
CA ARG A 19 -48.80 58.16 -14.06
C ARG A 19 -47.76 58.48 -12.97
N ARG A 20 -47.77 57.65 -11.92
CA ARG A 20 -47.14 57.83 -10.59
C ARG A 20 -45.60 57.77 -10.58
N ARG A 21 -44.97 58.44 -9.61
CA ARG A 21 -43.82 57.91 -8.82
C ARG A 21 -43.97 58.29 -7.34
N GLY A 22 -43.66 57.35 -6.44
CA GLY A 22 -43.62 57.56 -4.99
C GLY A 22 -42.19 57.81 -4.49
N LYS A 23 -42.05 58.33 -3.27
CA LYS A 23 -40.76 58.61 -2.62
C LYS A 23 -40.05 57.31 -2.19
N MET A 24 -38.74 57.26 -2.36
CA MET A 24 -37.87 56.24 -1.74
C MET A 24 -37.37 56.75 -0.37
N ALA A 25 -37.11 55.81 0.55
CA ALA A 25 -36.56 56.04 1.87
C ALA A 25 -35.14 55.44 1.99
N ASP A 26 -34.38 55.91 2.97
CA ASP A 26 -32.96 55.58 3.16
C ASP A 26 -32.69 54.12 3.55
N ALA A 27 -31.55 53.58 3.11
CA ALA A 27 -31.11 52.22 3.40
C ALA A 27 -29.71 52.19 4.04
N VAL A 28 -29.63 51.61 5.24
CA VAL A 28 -28.43 51.44 6.08
C VAL A 28 -27.73 50.10 5.71
N PRO A 29 -26.38 49.97 5.77
CA PRO A 29 -25.67 49.05 4.88
C PRO A 29 -25.62 47.58 5.35
N ALA A 30 -26.33 46.71 4.63
CA ALA A 30 -26.30 45.25 4.79
C ALA A 30 -24.91 44.61 4.56
N ALA A 31 -23.96 45.33 3.94
CA ALA A 31 -22.66 44.80 3.53
C ALA A 31 -21.70 44.40 4.67
N ARG A 32 -21.84 44.98 5.87
CA ARG A 32 -20.97 44.62 7.02
C ARG A 32 -21.35 43.28 7.64
N TRP A 33 -22.65 42.99 7.75
CA TRP A 33 -23.16 41.72 8.28
C TRP A 33 -22.86 40.54 7.35
N ALA A 34 -22.97 40.74 6.03
CA ALA A 34 -22.64 39.71 5.04
C ALA A 34 -21.18 39.25 5.13
N ARG A 35 -20.22 40.16 5.36
CA ARG A 35 -18.79 39.82 5.50
C ARG A 35 -18.50 39.09 6.82
N ALA A 36 -19.13 39.49 7.92
CA ALA A 36 -18.99 38.80 9.21
C ALA A 36 -19.58 37.38 9.17
N ALA A 37 -20.77 37.22 8.58
CA ALA A 37 -21.41 35.91 8.41
C ALA A 37 -20.60 34.98 7.50
N ALA A 38 -20.06 35.50 6.38
CA ALA A 38 -19.18 34.73 5.50
C ALA A 38 -17.89 34.29 6.21
N ALA A 39 -17.25 35.16 6.99
CA ALA A 39 -16.06 34.79 7.76
C ALA A 39 -16.36 33.72 8.82
N LEU A 40 -17.51 33.81 9.51
CA LEU A 40 -17.95 32.79 10.47
C LEU A 40 -18.25 31.44 9.79
N LEU A 41 -18.92 31.46 8.64
CA LEU A 41 -19.21 30.25 7.85
C LEU A 41 -17.95 29.59 7.30
N LEU A 42 -16.98 30.37 6.78
CA LEU A 42 -15.68 29.83 6.38
C LEU A 42 -14.88 29.29 7.57
N GLY A 43 -14.92 29.95 8.72
CA GLY A 43 -14.28 29.47 9.96
C GLY A 43 -14.87 28.15 10.46
N CYS A 44 -16.21 28.04 10.49
CA CYS A 44 -16.90 26.81 10.88
C CYS A 44 -16.68 25.66 9.87
N CYS A 45 -16.67 25.94 8.56
CA CYS A 45 -16.30 24.93 7.56
C CYS A 45 -14.83 24.49 7.70
N GLY A 46 -13.90 25.40 7.96
CA GLY A 46 -12.49 25.07 8.20
C GLY A 46 -12.30 24.18 9.43
N ALA A 47 -12.98 24.49 10.54
CA ALA A 47 -12.95 23.67 11.76
C ALA A 47 -13.57 22.28 11.55
N ALA A 48 -14.71 22.18 10.85
CA ALA A 48 -15.36 20.90 10.55
C ALA A 48 -14.58 20.03 9.56
N LEU A 49 -13.85 20.64 8.61
CA LEU A 49 -12.92 19.95 7.73
C LEU A 49 -11.70 19.44 8.51
N ALA A 50 -11.15 20.25 9.43
CA ALA A 50 -10.03 19.83 10.26
C ALA A 50 -10.41 18.68 11.20
N SER A 51 -11.57 18.73 11.86
CA SER A 51 -12.05 17.62 12.71
C SER A 51 -12.30 16.35 11.90
N GLY A 52 -12.92 16.46 10.71
CA GLY A 52 -13.16 15.29 9.85
C GLY A 52 -11.87 14.63 9.35
N ILE A 53 -10.81 15.40 9.11
CA ILE A 53 -9.48 14.87 8.76
C ILE A 53 -8.80 14.23 9.98
N GLN A 54 -8.93 14.84 11.16
CA GLN A 54 -8.42 14.29 12.42
C GLN A 54 -9.09 12.94 12.75
N ASP A 55 -10.44 12.88 12.69
CA ASP A 55 -11.23 11.67 12.94
C ASP A 55 -10.89 10.56 11.94
N GLN A 56 -10.71 10.89 10.65
CA GLN A 56 -10.29 9.91 9.64
C GLN A 56 -8.85 9.43 9.84
N ALA A 57 -7.93 10.31 10.25
CA ALA A 57 -6.56 9.93 10.57
C ALA A 57 -6.51 9.03 11.81
N GLU A 58 -7.21 9.39 12.89
CA GLU A 58 -7.33 8.56 14.09
C GLU A 58 -7.98 7.21 13.76
N GLN A 59 -9.04 7.18 12.95
CA GLN A 59 -9.68 5.93 12.51
C GLN A 59 -8.78 5.07 11.60
N PHE A 60 -7.90 5.69 10.81
CA PHE A 60 -6.86 4.99 10.03
C PHE A 60 -5.76 4.41 10.94
N PHE A 61 -5.39 5.13 12.01
CA PHE A 61 -4.40 4.69 13.00
C PHE A 61 -5.00 3.87 14.18
N ARG A 62 -6.27 3.44 14.11
CA ARG A 62 -6.91 2.56 15.11
C ARG A 62 -6.41 1.11 15.11
N SER A 63 -5.43 0.78 14.29
CA SER A 63 -4.76 -0.52 14.32
C SER A 63 -4.06 -0.70 15.68
N GLY A 64 -4.56 -1.60 16.54
CA GLY A 64 -4.09 -1.74 17.92
C GLY A 64 -2.65 -2.24 18.11
N HIS A 65 -1.96 -2.57 17.02
CA HIS A 65 -0.56 -2.97 17.02
C HIS A 65 0.37 -1.74 17.02
N THR A 66 1.54 -1.86 17.66
CA THR A 66 2.52 -0.78 17.78
C THR A 66 3.69 -0.92 16.79
N ASN A 67 3.89 -2.11 16.24
CA ASN A 67 5.01 -2.43 15.37
C ASN A 67 4.72 -3.68 14.53
N ASN A 68 5.39 -3.78 13.38
CA ASN A 68 5.29 -4.92 12.47
C ASN A 68 6.64 -5.63 12.35
N TRP A 69 6.60 -6.95 12.27
CA TRP A 69 7.74 -7.84 12.04
C TRP A 69 7.52 -8.71 10.82
N ALA A 70 8.61 -9.10 10.16
CA ALA A 70 8.58 -10.10 9.09
C ALA A 70 9.56 -11.25 9.40
N VAL A 71 9.14 -12.49 9.17
CA VAL A 71 10.00 -13.68 9.17
C VAL A 71 9.90 -14.32 7.80
N LEU A 72 10.98 -14.27 7.03
CA LEU A 72 11.00 -14.61 5.61
C LEU A 72 11.94 -15.78 5.36
N VAL A 73 11.42 -16.91 4.91
CA VAL A 73 12.15 -18.19 4.87
C VAL A 73 12.11 -18.82 3.48
N CYS A 74 13.27 -18.95 2.83
CA CYS A 74 13.49 -19.87 1.72
C CYS A 74 14.13 -21.15 2.25
N THR A 75 13.39 -22.26 2.24
CA THR A 75 13.85 -23.53 2.81
C THR A 75 14.64 -24.41 1.84
N SER A 76 14.61 -24.08 0.54
CA SER A 76 15.17 -24.91 -0.54
C SER A 76 16.59 -24.51 -0.93
N ARG A 77 17.36 -25.50 -1.37
CA ARG A 77 18.73 -25.34 -1.89
C ARG A 77 18.84 -25.70 -3.37
N PHE A 78 20.01 -25.45 -3.96
CA PHE A 78 20.39 -25.75 -5.33
C PHE A 78 19.77 -24.84 -6.40
N TRP A 79 20.51 -24.69 -7.50
CA TRP A 79 20.20 -23.76 -8.59
C TRP A 79 18.81 -23.96 -9.23
N PHE A 80 18.30 -25.19 -9.31
CA PHE A 80 16.96 -25.45 -9.85
C PHE A 80 15.83 -24.88 -8.98
N ASN A 81 16.12 -24.48 -7.75
CA ASN A 81 15.20 -23.84 -6.81
C ASN A 81 15.37 -22.33 -6.71
N TYR A 82 16.08 -21.70 -7.66
CA TYR A 82 16.27 -20.25 -7.78
C TYR A 82 15.01 -19.42 -7.50
N ARG A 83 13.84 -19.93 -7.95
CA ARG A 83 12.53 -19.28 -7.73
C ARG A 83 12.22 -19.01 -6.25
N HIS A 84 12.59 -19.91 -5.34
CA HIS A 84 12.26 -19.77 -3.91
C HIS A 84 13.02 -18.60 -3.30
N VAL A 85 14.34 -18.52 -3.57
CA VAL A 85 15.17 -17.38 -3.16
C VAL A 85 14.68 -16.08 -3.82
N ALA A 86 14.35 -16.10 -5.11
CA ALA A 86 13.84 -14.91 -5.81
C ALA A 86 12.47 -14.44 -5.26
N ASN A 87 11.59 -15.36 -4.85
CA ASN A 87 10.31 -15.05 -4.22
C ASN A 87 10.51 -14.43 -2.83
N THR A 88 11.31 -15.06 -1.95
CA THR A 88 11.62 -14.51 -0.61
C THR A 88 12.26 -13.12 -0.69
N LEU A 89 13.22 -12.91 -1.60
CA LEU A 89 13.82 -11.59 -1.84
C LEU A 89 12.82 -10.56 -2.40
N SER A 90 11.85 -10.98 -3.20
CA SER A 90 10.77 -10.11 -3.69
C SER A 90 9.85 -9.66 -2.55
N VAL A 91 9.53 -10.55 -1.60
CA VAL A 91 8.76 -10.21 -0.39
C VAL A 91 9.58 -9.28 0.52
N TYR A 92 10.85 -9.62 0.78
CA TYR A 92 11.79 -8.81 1.57
C TYR A 92 11.88 -7.36 1.05
N ARG A 93 12.11 -7.20 -0.26
CA ARG A 93 12.14 -5.88 -0.92
C ARG A 93 10.81 -5.13 -0.82
N SER A 94 9.68 -5.85 -0.74
CA SER A 94 8.35 -5.25 -0.63
C SER A 94 8.08 -4.74 0.79
N VAL A 95 8.41 -5.51 1.84
CA VAL A 95 8.27 -5.04 3.23
C VAL A 95 9.21 -3.88 3.56
N LYS A 96 10.46 -3.90 3.06
CA LYS A 96 11.38 -2.75 3.18
C LYS A 96 10.84 -1.49 2.50
N ARG A 97 10.30 -1.63 1.28
CA ARG A 97 9.67 -0.50 0.55
C ARG A 97 8.45 0.09 1.26
N LEU A 98 7.71 -0.73 2.01
CA LEU A 98 6.58 -0.31 2.83
C LEU A 98 7.00 0.15 4.24
N GLY A 99 8.31 0.08 4.53
CA GLY A 99 8.98 0.76 5.63
C GLY A 99 9.27 -0.09 6.87
N ILE A 100 9.14 -1.42 6.80
CA ILE A 100 9.63 -2.30 7.86
C ILE A 100 11.17 -2.32 7.78
N PRO A 101 11.90 -1.92 8.84
CA PRO A 101 13.36 -1.88 8.83
C PRO A 101 13.96 -3.28 9.01
N ASP A 102 15.21 -3.48 8.60
CA ASP A 102 15.92 -4.77 8.72
C ASP A 102 15.97 -5.30 10.16
N SER A 103 16.06 -4.40 11.15
CA SER A 103 15.99 -4.77 12.57
C SER A 103 14.67 -5.42 13.00
N HIS A 104 13.66 -5.42 12.13
CA HIS A 104 12.35 -6.05 12.28
C HIS A 104 12.08 -7.16 11.25
N ILE A 105 13.06 -7.51 10.41
CA ILE A 105 12.95 -8.56 9.39
C ILE A 105 13.97 -9.66 9.70
N VAL A 106 13.52 -10.88 9.96
CA VAL A 106 14.41 -12.05 10.07
C VAL A 106 14.43 -12.76 8.73
N LEU A 107 15.55 -12.68 8.00
CA LEU A 107 15.70 -13.30 6.67
C LEU A 107 16.52 -14.60 6.73
N MET A 108 15.91 -15.69 6.28
CA MET A 108 16.52 -17.02 6.20
C MET A 108 16.59 -17.50 4.75
N LEU A 109 17.80 -17.69 4.22
CA LEU A 109 18.03 -18.20 2.86
C LEU A 109 18.91 -19.45 2.90
N ALA A 110 18.32 -20.61 2.59
CA ALA A 110 19.01 -21.90 2.62
C ALA A 110 20.10 -22.06 1.53
N ASP A 111 20.14 -21.19 0.52
CA ASP A 111 21.19 -21.17 -0.51
C ASP A 111 21.29 -19.77 -1.13
N ASP A 112 22.48 -19.43 -1.64
CA ASP A 112 22.75 -18.12 -2.23
C ASP A 112 22.79 -18.22 -3.77
N MET A 113 21.76 -17.66 -4.42
CA MET A 113 21.66 -17.62 -5.87
C MET A 113 22.50 -16.51 -6.50
N ALA A 114 22.82 -15.44 -5.78
CA ALA A 114 23.62 -14.33 -6.27
C ALA A 114 25.10 -14.75 -6.43
N CYS A 115 25.61 -15.56 -5.49
CA CYS A 115 26.96 -16.12 -5.50
C CYS A 115 27.07 -17.51 -6.16
N ASN A 116 25.99 -18.08 -6.70
CA ASN A 116 26.02 -19.43 -7.29
C ASN A 116 26.87 -19.48 -8.58
N PRO A 117 27.80 -20.46 -8.75
CA PRO A 117 28.59 -20.59 -9.98
C PRO A 117 27.79 -20.82 -11.27
N ARG A 118 26.51 -21.22 -11.17
CA ARG A 118 25.60 -21.35 -12.32
C ARG A 118 24.89 -20.05 -12.71
N ASN A 119 25.06 -18.97 -11.93
CA ASN A 119 24.43 -17.69 -12.21
C ASN A 119 25.16 -16.96 -13.35
N PRO A 120 24.52 -16.74 -14.52
CA PRO A 120 25.13 -16.01 -15.63
C PRO A 120 25.28 -14.50 -15.34
N LYS A 121 24.68 -14.00 -14.25
CA LYS A 121 24.80 -12.61 -13.79
C LYS A 121 25.18 -12.59 -12.30
N PRO A 122 26.47 -12.71 -11.95
CA PRO A 122 26.96 -12.72 -10.57
C PRO A 122 26.43 -11.52 -9.77
N ALA A 123 26.25 -11.70 -8.45
CA ALA A 123 25.72 -10.70 -7.52
C ALA A 123 24.29 -10.20 -7.83
N THR A 124 23.52 -10.91 -8.66
CA THR A 124 22.14 -10.52 -9.00
C THR A 124 21.13 -11.67 -8.93
N VAL A 125 19.90 -11.36 -8.52
CA VAL A 125 18.75 -12.27 -8.54
C VAL A 125 17.56 -11.56 -9.19
N PHE A 126 16.81 -12.23 -10.06
CA PHE A 126 15.66 -11.65 -10.79
C PHE A 126 14.41 -12.53 -10.67
N SER A 127 13.28 -11.97 -10.27
CA SER A 127 11.99 -12.69 -10.22
C SER A 127 11.25 -12.74 -11.57
N HIS A 128 11.64 -11.92 -12.56
CA HIS A 128 10.97 -11.81 -13.86
C HIS A 128 11.93 -12.00 -15.05
N LYS A 129 11.43 -12.62 -16.14
CA LYS A 129 12.22 -12.90 -17.38
C LYS A 129 12.90 -11.67 -17.98
N ASN A 130 12.27 -10.50 -17.88
CA ASN A 130 12.80 -9.25 -18.43
C ASN A 130 14.01 -8.71 -17.64
N MET A 131 14.28 -9.23 -16.44
CA MET A 131 15.40 -8.82 -15.57
C MET A 131 15.42 -7.31 -15.25
N GLU A 132 14.26 -6.66 -15.25
CA GLU A 132 14.11 -5.22 -15.00
C GLU A 132 14.45 -4.79 -13.55
N LEU A 133 14.39 -5.74 -12.60
CA LEU A 133 14.61 -5.48 -11.18
C LEU A 133 15.48 -6.58 -10.55
N ASN A 134 16.70 -6.24 -10.16
CA ASN A 134 17.50 -7.06 -9.25
C ASN A 134 16.82 -7.05 -7.86
N VAL A 135 16.37 -8.21 -7.38
CA VAL A 135 15.73 -8.36 -6.06
C VAL A 135 16.74 -8.63 -4.95
N TYR A 136 17.99 -8.98 -5.29
CA TYR A 136 19.11 -9.01 -4.36
C TYR A 136 19.59 -7.58 -4.08
N GLY A 137 20.20 -6.92 -5.07
CA GLY A 137 20.76 -5.57 -4.88
C GLY A 137 21.84 -5.52 -3.78
N ASP A 138 22.07 -4.33 -3.23
CA ASP A 138 23.18 -4.07 -2.30
C ASP A 138 22.72 -3.96 -0.82
N ASP A 139 21.41 -4.12 -0.57
CA ASP A 139 20.70 -3.76 0.67
C ASP A 139 19.89 -4.96 1.22
N VAL A 140 20.44 -6.17 1.08
CA VAL A 140 19.87 -7.42 1.60
C VAL A 140 20.68 -7.92 2.78
N GLU A 141 20.09 -7.87 3.97
CA GLU A 141 20.64 -8.43 5.19
C GLU A 141 20.11 -9.85 5.41
N VAL A 142 20.94 -10.87 5.16
CA VAL A 142 20.58 -12.28 5.42
C VAL A 142 21.06 -12.68 6.81
N ASP A 143 20.12 -12.98 7.72
CA ASP A 143 20.39 -13.39 9.10
C ASP A 143 20.83 -14.84 9.22
N TYR A 144 20.10 -15.76 8.61
CA TYR A 144 20.40 -17.19 8.64
C TYR A 144 20.79 -17.65 7.24
N ARG A 145 22.05 -18.04 7.08
CA ARG A 145 22.65 -18.34 5.78
C ARG A 145 22.91 -19.83 5.63
N SER A 146 22.50 -20.38 4.49
CA SER A 146 22.83 -21.75 4.08
C SER A 146 22.51 -22.79 5.15
N TYR A 147 23.53 -23.39 5.76
CA TYR A 147 23.38 -24.44 6.79
C TYR A 147 22.69 -23.97 8.06
N GLU A 148 22.65 -22.65 8.35
CA GLU A 148 21.93 -22.13 9.51
C GLU A 148 20.40 -22.20 9.37
N VAL A 149 19.86 -22.42 8.16
CA VAL A 149 18.41 -22.50 7.90
C VAL A 149 17.91 -23.92 8.20
N THR A 150 17.80 -24.25 9.48
CA THR A 150 17.28 -25.53 9.99
C THR A 150 15.88 -25.37 10.59
N VAL A 151 15.15 -26.49 10.71
CA VAL A 151 13.85 -26.50 11.40
C VAL A 151 14.01 -26.01 12.85
N GLU A 152 15.06 -26.46 13.53
CA GLU A 152 15.39 -26.06 14.90
C GLU A 152 15.57 -24.54 15.06
N ASN A 153 16.36 -23.90 14.18
CA ASN A 153 16.60 -22.46 14.26
C ASN A 153 15.33 -21.64 13.95
N PHE A 154 14.53 -22.08 12.98
CA PHE A 154 13.24 -21.44 12.68
C PHE A 154 12.27 -21.50 13.88
N LEU A 155 12.07 -22.68 14.47
CA LEU A 155 11.23 -22.87 15.65
C LEU A 155 11.75 -22.10 16.88
N ARG A 156 13.08 -21.98 17.04
CA ARG A 156 13.69 -21.16 18.10
C ARG A 156 13.43 -19.68 17.92
N VAL A 157 13.48 -19.16 16.69
CA VAL A 157 13.15 -17.76 16.37
C VAL A 157 11.70 -17.44 16.75
N LEU A 158 10.75 -18.26 16.29
CA LEU A 158 9.33 -18.12 16.62
C LEU A 158 9.09 -18.14 18.14
N THR A 159 9.50 -19.23 18.79
CA THR A 159 9.23 -19.47 20.22
C THR A 159 10.10 -18.64 21.18
N GLY A 160 11.05 -17.86 20.67
CA GLY A 160 12.00 -17.06 21.46
C GLY A 160 13.00 -17.88 22.28
N ARG A 161 13.17 -19.18 21.98
CA ARG A 161 14.10 -20.08 22.69
C ARG A 161 15.53 -19.97 22.11
N ILE A 162 16.10 -18.78 22.22
CA ILE A 162 17.40 -18.42 21.62
C ILE A 162 18.43 -18.15 22.73
N PRO A 163 19.70 -18.58 22.60
CA PRO A 163 20.75 -18.24 23.57
C PRO A 163 20.90 -16.72 23.81
N PRO A 164 21.19 -16.28 25.05
CA PRO A 164 21.42 -14.86 25.35
C PRO A 164 22.57 -14.20 24.59
N SER A 165 23.48 -14.99 24.00
CA SER A 165 24.62 -14.55 23.18
C SER A 165 24.28 -14.31 21.69
N THR A 166 23.14 -14.79 21.19
CA THR A 166 22.80 -14.68 19.75
C THR A 166 22.62 -13.21 19.33
N PRO A 167 23.16 -12.74 18.19
CA PRO A 167 23.01 -11.35 17.75
C PRO A 167 21.56 -10.87 17.67
N ARG A 168 21.32 -9.55 17.81
CA ARG A 168 19.96 -8.98 17.82
C ARG A 168 19.19 -9.22 16.51
N SER A 169 19.85 -9.13 15.35
CA SER A 169 19.19 -9.33 14.04
C SER A 169 18.61 -10.74 13.89
N LYS A 170 19.33 -11.75 14.40
CA LYS A 170 18.89 -13.15 14.47
C LYS A 170 17.79 -13.42 15.52
N ARG A 171 17.04 -12.42 15.99
CA ARG A 171 15.98 -12.59 16.99
C ARG A 171 14.68 -11.88 16.58
N LEU A 172 13.59 -12.62 16.67
CA LEU A 172 12.25 -12.05 16.69
C LEU A 172 11.96 -11.45 18.08
N LEU A 173 11.94 -10.12 18.20
CA LEU A 173 11.72 -9.39 19.46
C LEU A 173 10.30 -8.78 19.54
N SER A 174 9.31 -9.56 19.12
CA SER A 174 7.90 -9.19 19.10
C SER A 174 7.19 -9.35 20.48
N ASP A 175 6.13 -8.58 20.69
CA ASP A 175 5.29 -8.52 21.90
C ASP A 175 3.78 -8.72 21.59
N ASP A 176 2.90 -8.56 22.58
CA ASP A 176 1.44 -8.65 22.43
C ASP A 176 0.80 -7.49 21.66
N ARG A 177 1.62 -6.58 21.11
CA ARG A 177 1.21 -5.50 20.20
C ARG A 177 2.01 -5.53 18.90
N SER A 178 2.68 -6.63 18.60
CA SER A 178 3.39 -6.84 17.33
C SER A 178 2.52 -7.60 16.35
N ASN A 179 2.29 -7.05 15.15
CA ASN A 179 1.78 -7.86 14.05
C ASN A 179 2.94 -8.53 13.31
N ILE A 180 2.76 -9.77 12.87
CA ILE A 180 3.84 -10.58 12.28
C ILE A 180 3.41 -11.14 10.92
N LEU A 181 4.16 -10.79 9.88
CA LEU A 181 4.14 -11.51 8.61
C LEU A 181 5.13 -12.68 8.68
N ILE A 182 4.67 -13.89 8.42
CA ILE A 182 5.53 -15.06 8.21
C ILE A 182 5.36 -15.51 6.77
N TYR A 183 6.41 -15.41 5.97
CA TYR A 183 6.43 -15.93 4.60
C TYR A 183 7.40 -17.11 4.49
N MET A 184 6.90 -18.26 4.03
CA MET A 184 7.70 -19.45 3.80
C MET A 184 7.56 -19.92 2.35
N THR A 185 8.67 -20.32 1.72
CA THR A 185 8.63 -20.92 0.39
C THR A 185 9.62 -22.08 0.26
N GLY A 186 9.19 -23.12 -0.44
CA GLY A 186 9.98 -24.33 -0.61
C GLY A 186 9.24 -25.45 -1.33
N HIS A 187 9.73 -26.67 -1.15
CA HIS A 187 9.03 -27.90 -1.54
C HIS A 187 8.36 -28.51 -0.32
N GLY A 188 7.17 -29.06 -0.49
CA GLY A 188 6.38 -29.65 0.57
C GLY A 188 5.31 -30.56 0.00
N GLY A 189 4.46 -31.07 0.88
CA GLY A 189 3.35 -31.94 0.54
C GLY A 189 2.29 -31.89 1.63
N ASN A 190 1.47 -32.94 1.73
CA ASN A 190 0.38 -32.97 2.69
C ASN A 190 0.89 -32.96 4.14
N GLY A 191 0.78 -31.81 4.80
CA GLY A 191 1.13 -31.58 6.19
C GLY A 191 2.62 -31.37 6.49
N PHE A 192 3.47 -31.17 5.47
CA PHE A 192 4.91 -30.89 5.68
C PHE A 192 5.54 -29.95 4.66
N LEU A 193 6.62 -29.28 5.07
CA LEU A 193 7.52 -28.48 4.21
C LEU A 193 8.97 -28.91 4.44
N LYS A 194 9.72 -29.18 3.37
CA LYS A 194 11.13 -29.59 3.43
C LYS A 194 12.05 -28.42 3.76
N PHE A 195 13.03 -28.68 4.62
CA PHE A 195 14.17 -27.84 4.94
C PHE A 195 15.46 -28.49 4.40
N GLN A 196 16.19 -27.73 3.58
CA GLN A 196 17.45 -28.11 2.93
C GLN A 196 17.44 -29.44 2.13
N ASP A 197 16.26 -29.98 1.83
CA ASP A 197 16.02 -31.31 1.24
C ASP A 197 16.51 -32.49 2.12
N SER A 198 16.70 -32.24 3.42
CA SER A 198 17.16 -33.24 4.41
C SER A 198 16.27 -33.35 5.66
N GLU A 199 15.61 -32.26 6.05
CA GLU A 199 14.69 -32.18 7.18
C GLU A 199 13.29 -31.80 6.69
N GLU A 200 12.27 -32.01 7.52
CA GLU A 200 10.89 -31.59 7.25
C GLU A 200 10.31 -30.94 8.50
N ILE A 201 9.60 -29.82 8.34
CA ILE A 201 8.73 -29.25 9.38
C ILE A 201 7.29 -29.66 9.09
N THR A 202 6.60 -30.16 10.10
CA THR A 202 5.19 -30.57 9.99
C THR A 202 4.23 -29.43 10.33
N ASN A 203 2.98 -29.56 9.87
CA ASN A 203 1.88 -28.66 10.21
C ASN A 203 1.55 -28.69 11.72
N VAL A 204 1.85 -29.80 12.42
CA VAL A 204 1.69 -29.92 13.88
C VAL A 204 2.77 -29.11 14.61
N GLU A 205 4.04 -29.26 14.26
CA GLU A 205 5.14 -28.50 14.89
C GLU A 205 4.98 -26.99 14.69
N LEU A 206 4.47 -26.58 13.53
CA LEU A 206 4.18 -25.17 13.24
C LEU A 206 2.98 -24.65 14.05
N ALA A 207 1.92 -25.45 14.20
CA ALA A 207 0.78 -25.11 15.06
C ALA A 207 1.22 -24.96 16.53
N ASP A 208 2.00 -25.91 17.05
CA ASP A 208 2.52 -25.87 18.41
C ASP A 208 3.50 -24.72 18.63
N ALA A 209 4.24 -24.30 17.60
CA ALA A 209 5.10 -23.11 17.66
C ALA A 209 4.27 -21.82 17.79
N PHE A 210 3.18 -21.69 17.02
CA PHE A 210 2.27 -20.55 17.10
C PHE A 210 1.52 -20.52 18.43
N GLU A 211 1.11 -21.66 18.98
CA GLU A 211 0.53 -21.71 20.33
C GLU A 211 1.53 -21.23 21.38
N GLN A 212 2.79 -21.67 21.28
CA GLN A 212 3.83 -21.20 22.19
C GLN A 212 4.14 -19.71 22.02
N MET A 213 3.90 -19.12 20.84
CA MET A 213 3.97 -17.67 20.66
C MET A 213 2.78 -16.96 21.30
N TRP A 214 1.58 -17.50 21.15
CA TRP A 214 0.34 -16.96 21.73
C TRP A 214 0.38 -16.97 23.27
N GLN A 215 0.67 -18.12 23.88
CA GLN A 215 0.80 -18.28 25.33
C GLN A 215 1.91 -17.41 25.93
N LYS A 216 2.97 -17.13 25.16
CA LYS A 216 4.06 -16.21 25.55
C LYS A 216 3.81 -14.74 25.19
N ARG A 217 2.64 -14.40 24.66
CA ARG A 217 2.29 -13.02 24.26
C ARG A 217 3.31 -12.40 23.30
N ARG A 218 3.64 -13.13 22.23
CA ARG A 218 4.65 -12.74 21.22
C ARG A 218 4.06 -12.20 19.92
N TYR A 219 2.74 -12.11 19.79
CA TYR A 219 2.08 -11.43 18.68
C TYR A 219 0.70 -10.90 19.10
N ASN A 220 0.22 -9.87 18.40
CA ASN A 220 -1.16 -9.40 18.40
C ASN A 220 -1.97 -10.11 17.31
N GLU A 221 -1.52 -9.99 16.06
CA GLU A 221 -2.06 -10.65 14.87
C GLU A 221 -0.92 -11.27 14.05
N LEU A 222 -1.20 -12.38 13.37
CA LEU A 222 -0.22 -13.09 12.55
C LEU A 222 -0.80 -13.38 11.16
N LEU A 223 -0.07 -12.97 10.11
CA LEU A 223 -0.36 -13.31 8.73
C LEU A 223 0.67 -14.35 8.25
N PHE A 224 0.20 -15.58 8.07
CA PHE A 224 1.00 -16.68 7.55
C PHE A 224 0.78 -16.83 6.05
N ILE A 225 1.85 -16.80 5.26
CA ILE A 225 1.81 -17.01 3.81
C ILE A 225 2.78 -18.11 3.45
N ILE A 226 2.31 -19.16 2.77
CA ILE A 226 3.15 -20.27 2.34
C ILE A 226 3.05 -20.53 0.83
N ASP A 227 4.20 -20.60 0.17
CA ASP A 227 4.34 -20.88 -1.25
C ASP A 227 5.04 -22.24 -1.47
N THR A 228 4.22 -23.28 -1.59
CA THR A 228 4.62 -24.70 -1.70
C THR A 228 3.48 -25.55 -2.26
N CYS A 229 3.80 -26.72 -2.83
CA CYS A 229 2.78 -27.74 -3.15
C CYS A 229 2.00 -28.15 -1.89
N GLN A 230 0.71 -28.39 -2.07
CA GLN A 230 -0.28 -28.70 -1.03
C GLN A 230 -0.28 -27.73 0.16
N GLY A 231 0.07 -26.46 -0.06
CA GLY A 231 0.32 -25.48 0.99
C GLY A 231 -0.84 -25.27 1.97
N ALA A 232 -2.09 -25.46 1.53
CA ALA A 232 -3.25 -25.37 2.42
C ALA A 232 -3.22 -26.37 3.59
N SER A 233 -2.62 -27.55 3.41
CA SER A 233 -2.46 -28.55 4.48
C SER A 233 -1.61 -28.07 5.66
N MET A 234 -0.76 -27.06 5.44
CA MET A 234 0.16 -26.54 6.46
C MET A 234 -0.52 -25.72 7.56
N TYR A 235 -1.71 -25.17 7.30
CA TYR A 235 -2.47 -24.40 8.28
C TYR A 235 -3.71 -25.12 8.84
N GLU A 236 -4.04 -26.34 8.38
CA GLU A 236 -5.18 -27.11 8.87
C GLU A 236 -5.12 -27.39 10.37
N ARG A 237 -3.90 -27.60 10.89
CA ARG A 237 -3.66 -27.90 12.31
C ARG A 237 -3.50 -26.68 13.19
N PHE A 238 -3.58 -25.45 12.67
CA PHE A 238 -3.53 -24.26 13.52
C PHE A 238 -4.78 -24.20 14.42
N TYR A 239 -4.57 -23.88 15.70
CA TYR A 239 -5.64 -23.77 16.70
C TYR A 239 -5.52 -22.49 17.57
N SER A 240 -4.41 -21.76 17.46
CA SER A 240 -4.19 -20.49 18.15
C SER A 240 -4.93 -19.33 17.45
N PRO A 241 -5.46 -18.35 18.19
CA PRO A 241 -6.25 -17.25 17.63
C PRO A 241 -5.38 -16.17 16.98
N ASN A 242 -6.05 -15.24 16.29
CA ASN A 242 -5.49 -14.09 15.59
C ASN A 242 -4.53 -14.46 14.45
N ILE A 243 -4.74 -15.62 13.82
CA ILE A 243 -3.97 -16.08 12.67
C ILE A 243 -4.83 -16.00 11.41
N MET A 244 -4.36 -15.27 10.40
CA MET A 244 -4.82 -15.36 9.02
C MET A 244 -3.79 -16.15 8.23
N ALA A 245 -4.21 -17.15 7.44
CA ALA A 245 -3.29 -17.96 6.65
C ALA A 245 -3.67 -17.97 5.16
N LEU A 246 -2.65 -17.94 4.29
CA LEU A 246 -2.75 -17.97 2.83
C LEU A 246 -1.77 -19.02 2.28
N ALA A 247 -2.18 -19.76 1.26
CA ALA A 247 -1.33 -20.74 0.55
C ALA A 247 -1.42 -20.56 -0.97
N SER A 248 -0.34 -20.90 -1.69
CA SER A 248 -0.33 -20.83 -3.16
C SER A 248 -1.01 -22.00 -3.87
N SER A 249 -1.29 -23.11 -3.18
CA SER A 249 -2.08 -24.24 -3.70
C SER A 249 -2.96 -24.92 -2.62
N GLN A 250 -4.03 -25.58 -3.04
CA GLN A 250 -4.90 -26.37 -2.16
C GLN A 250 -4.33 -27.77 -1.88
N VAL A 251 -4.94 -28.50 -0.93
CA VAL A 251 -4.60 -29.90 -0.63
C VAL A 251 -4.86 -30.77 -1.86
N GLY A 252 -3.91 -31.63 -2.20
CA GLY A 252 -3.94 -32.42 -3.44
C GLY A 252 -3.51 -31.67 -4.72
N GLU A 253 -3.20 -30.37 -4.65
CA GLU A 253 -2.71 -29.57 -5.78
C GLU A 253 -1.21 -29.20 -5.64
N ASP A 254 -0.49 -29.22 -6.76
CA ASP A 254 0.85 -28.66 -6.87
C ASP A 254 0.85 -27.13 -6.94
N SER A 255 1.87 -26.48 -6.36
CA SER A 255 2.15 -25.05 -6.55
C SER A 255 3.12 -24.88 -7.72
N LEU A 256 2.72 -24.10 -8.74
CA LEU A 256 3.39 -24.09 -10.03
C LEU A 256 3.94 -22.71 -10.39
N SER A 257 5.20 -22.68 -10.84
CA SER A 257 5.84 -21.44 -11.27
C SER A 257 5.33 -21.00 -12.63
N PHE A 258 4.71 -19.80 -12.65
CA PHE A 258 4.08 -19.16 -13.82
C PHE A 258 4.94 -19.04 -15.09
N GLN A 259 6.26 -19.22 -14.97
CA GLN A 259 7.21 -19.10 -16.07
C GLN A 259 7.60 -20.43 -16.76
N VAL A 260 7.33 -21.57 -16.10
CA VAL A 260 7.79 -22.91 -16.50
C VAL A 260 6.66 -23.76 -17.07
N CYS A 261 5.41 -23.38 -16.82
CA CYS A 261 4.25 -24.25 -17.01
C CYS A 261 3.16 -23.56 -17.87
N PRO A 262 2.53 -24.25 -18.84
CA PRO A 262 1.45 -23.70 -19.67
C PRO A 262 0.28 -23.15 -18.86
N LYS A 263 -0.46 -22.16 -19.37
CA LYS A 263 -1.63 -21.58 -18.66
C LYS A 263 -2.71 -22.60 -18.26
N SER A 264 -2.84 -23.70 -19.00
CA SER A 264 -3.78 -24.80 -18.68
C SER A 264 -3.34 -25.68 -17.51
N LEU A 265 -2.08 -25.56 -17.09
CA LEU A 265 -1.47 -26.32 -16.00
C LEU A 265 -1.08 -25.38 -14.83
N CYS A 266 -0.77 -24.10 -15.09
CA CYS A 266 -0.60 -23.04 -14.08
C CYS A 266 -1.92 -22.61 -13.42
N VAL A 267 -2.70 -23.56 -12.89
CA VAL A 267 -3.94 -23.32 -12.15
C VAL A 267 -3.81 -23.94 -10.77
N SER A 268 -2.81 -23.49 -10.00
CA SER A 268 -2.76 -23.75 -8.56
C SER A 268 -3.77 -22.84 -7.87
N THR A 269 -4.74 -23.43 -7.16
CA THR A 269 -5.81 -22.68 -6.50
C THR A 269 -5.28 -22.10 -5.19
N PRO A 270 -5.26 -20.78 -4.98
CA PRO A 270 -4.79 -20.23 -3.71
C PRO A 270 -5.74 -20.62 -2.57
N GLY A 271 -5.17 -21.21 -1.52
CA GLY A 271 -5.86 -21.51 -0.28
C GLY A 271 -5.89 -20.31 0.66
N HIS A 272 -6.93 -20.20 1.49
CA HIS A 272 -6.96 -19.25 2.60
C HIS A 272 -7.67 -19.86 3.82
N ARG A 273 -7.32 -19.37 5.01
CA ARG A 273 -7.96 -19.70 6.28
C ARG A 273 -8.05 -18.45 7.16
N THR A 274 -9.26 -18.15 7.62
CA THR A 274 -9.60 -16.90 8.34
C THR A 274 -10.46 -17.11 9.59
N ASP A 275 -10.90 -18.33 9.90
CA ASP A 275 -11.71 -18.67 11.08
C ASP A 275 -11.00 -18.42 12.42
N LEU A 276 -9.67 -18.48 12.42
CA LEU A 276 -8.84 -18.14 13.58
C LEU A 276 -8.66 -16.63 13.76
N PHE A 277 -9.05 -15.81 12.78
CA PHE A 277 -8.82 -14.36 12.76
C PHE A 277 -10.06 -13.60 13.26
N GLN A 278 -9.92 -12.81 14.32
CA GLN A 278 -11.07 -12.23 15.03
C GLN A 278 -11.78 -11.07 14.30
N ARG A 279 -11.07 -10.35 13.42
CA ARG A 279 -11.64 -9.25 12.62
C ARG A 279 -12.17 -9.76 11.28
N ASP A 280 -13.14 -9.06 10.71
CA ASP A 280 -13.54 -9.28 9.32
C ASP A 280 -12.37 -8.98 8.35
N PRO A 281 -11.89 -9.97 7.57
CA PRO A 281 -10.81 -9.79 6.59
C PRO A 281 -11.06 -8.68 5.56
N GLN A 282 -12.31 -8.32 5.25
CA GLN A 282 -12.62 -7.24 4.30
C GLN A 282 -12.22 -5.86 4.84
N ASN A 283 -12.08 -5.73 6.16
CA ASN A 283 -11.70 -4.51 6.87
C ASN A 283 -10.25 -4.57 7.42
N VAL A 284 -9.44 -5.52 6.93
CA VAL A 284 -8.02 -5.63 7.28
C VAL A 284 -7.18 -4.91 6.23
N LEU A 285 -6.36 -3.98 6.68
CA LEU A 285 -5.48 -3.24 5.78
C LEU A 285 -4.22 -4.07 5.52
N ILE A 286 -3.74 -4.10 4.27
CA ILE A 286 -2.44 -4.73 3.93
C ILE A 286 -1.29 -4.09 4.73
N THR A 287 -1.43 -2.81 5.10
CA THR A 287 -0.48 -2.10 5.95
C THR A 287 -0.37 -2.67 7.37
N ASP A 288 -1.39 -3.39 7.87
CA ASP A 288 -1.37 -4.02 9.21
C ASP A 288 -0.32 -5.15 9.32
N PHE A 289 0.24 -5.62 8.20
CA PHE A 289 1.28 -6.66 8.17
C PHE A 289 2.51 -6.29 7.35
N PHE A 290 2.33 -5.51 6.27
CA PHE A 290 3.42 -5.15 5.35
C PHE A 290 3.97 -3.74 5.57
N GLY A 291 3.23 -2.86 6.25
CA GLY A 291 3.59 -1.45 6.43
C GLY A 291 4.45 -1.19 7.67
N SER A 292 5.18 -0.08 7.66
CA SER A 292 5.70 0.51 8.90
C SER A 292 4.57 1.14 9.71
N VAL A 293 4.51 0.87 11.01
CA VAL A 293 3.71 1.68 11.94
C VAL A 293 4.43 3.01 12.13
N ARG A 294 3.96 4.06 11.46
CA ARG A 294 4.44 5.43 11.69
C ARG A 294 3.62 6.07 12.79
N LYS A 295 4.23 6.32 13.94
CA LYS A 295 3.62 7.16 14.99
C LYS A 295 3.60 8.61 14.51
N VAL A 296 2.51 9.02 13.87
CA VAL A 296 2.30 10.41 13.43
C VAL A 296 1.65 11.19 14.58
N GLU A 297 2.41 12.08 15.20
CA GLU A 297 1.86 13.06 16.14
C GLU A 297 1.41 14.30 15.36
N ILE A 298 0.09 14.50 15.26
CA ILE A 298 -0.49 15.65 14.58
C ILE A 298 -0.38 16.86 15.50
N THR A 299 0.58 17.74 15.24
CA THR A 299 0.63 19.05 15.88
C THR A 299 -0.25 20.05 15.13
N THR A 300 -1.01 20.84 15.89
CA THR A 300 -1.73 22.02 15.39
C THR A 300 -0.86 23.28 15.45
N GLU A 301 0.31 23.21 16.08
CA GLU A 301 1.27 24.30 16.13
C GLU A 301 2.10 24.34 14.84
N THR A 302 2.25 25.54 14.26
CA THR A 302 3.14 25.73 13.11
C THR A 302 4.60 25.59 13.54
N ILE A 303 5.20 24.44 13.24
CA ILE A 303 6.64 24.25 13.37
C ILE A 303 7.33 25.17 12.35
N SER A 304 7.91 26.27 12.82
CA SER A 304 8.90 27.00 12.06
C SER A 304 10.12 26.12 11.90
N LEU A 305 10.32 25.59 10.69
CA LEU A 305 11.55 24.89 10.32
C LEU A 305 12.67 25.93 10.27
N ASP A 306 13.42 26.02 11.37
CA ASP A 306 14.47 27.01 11.53
C ASP A 306 15.55 26.79 10.47
N ARG A 307 15.82 27.82 9.68
CA ARG A 307 16.61 27.68 8.44
C ARG A 307 18.13 27.76 8.67
N ASP A 308 18.52 27.91 9.93
CA ASP A 308 19.87 28.29 10.36
C ASP A 308 20.78 27.10 10.72
N LEU A 309 20.66 25.98 9.99
CA LEU A 309 21.68 24.93 9.99
C LEU A 309 22.98 25.35 9.29
N ALA A 310 23.03 26.53 8.67
CA ALA A 310 24.24 27.12 8.07
C ALA A 310 25.33 27.52 9.09
N GLY A 311 25.03 27.53 10.40
CA GLY A 311 25.97 27.98 11.44
C GLY A 311 27.01 26.96 11.91
N PHE A 312 26.84 25.67 11.62
CA PHE A 312 27.62 24.60 12.29
C PHE A 312 28.92 24.17 11.56
N GLU A 313 29.21 24.67 10.36
CA GLU A 313 30.37 24.24 9.56
C GLU A 313 31.74 24.79 10.03
N SER A 314 31.80 25.66 11.04
CA SER A 314 33.01 26.45 11.34
C SER A 314 34.11 25.77 12.16
N LYS A 315 33.96 24.50 12.58
CA LYS A 315 34.98 23.78 13.40
C LYS A 315 35.10 22.27 13.13
N LEU A 316 35.62 21.90 11.97
CA LEU A 316 36.24 20.58 11.73
C LEU A 316 37.61 20.78 11.04
N PRO A 317 38.65 19.99 11.38
CA PRO A 317 39.96 20.11 10.73
C PRO A 317 39.88 19.76 9.25
N LYS A 318 40.62 20.50 8.41
CA LYS A 318 40.74 20.21 6.98
C LYS A 318 41.78 19.11 6.75
N ASP A 319 41.34 17.86 6.73
CA ASP A 319 42.07 16.80 6.02
C ASP A 319 41.60 16.75 4.56
N GLU A 320 42.54 16.61 3.62
CA GLU A 320 42.26 16.52 2.19
C GLU A 320 41.53 15.21 1.87
N LEU A 321 40.23 15.29 1.63
CA LEU A 321 39.46 14.20 1.04
C LEU A 321 38.87 14.63 -0.31
N THR A 322 39.17 13.85 -1.34
CA THR A 322 38.76 14.09 -2.73
C THR A 322 37.25 14.23 -2.86
N THR A 323 36.80 15.38 -3.35
CA THR A 323 35.37 15.72 -3.50
C THR A 323 34.73 15.00 -4.70
N GLU A 324 34.42 13.72 -4.53
CA GLU A 324 33.31 13.11 -5.26
C GLU A 324 32.00 13.80 -4.84
N PRO A 325 31.12 14.21 -5.78
CA PRO A 325 29.91 14.96 -5.44
C PRO A 325 28.86 14.05 -4.77
N LEU A 326 28.87 14.03 -3.43
CA LEU A 326 27.88 13.33 -2.62
C LEU A 326 26.46 13.80 -2.96
N LYS A 327 25.63 12.87 -3.43
CA LYS A 327 24.26 13.13 -3.87
C LYS A 327 23.29 12.55 -2.84
N TYR A 328 22.36 13.37 -2.34
CA TYR A 328 21.28 12.91 -1.47
C TYR A 328 20.45 11.82 -2.17
N ALA A 329 20.08 10.77 -1.44
CA ALA A 329 19.15 9.76 -1.92
C ALA A 329 17.76 10.40 -2.16
N GLU A 330 17.14 10.13 -3.31
CA GLU A 330 15.82 10.70 -3.63
C GLU A 330 14.74 10.16 -2.70
N GLN A 331 14.29 11.00 -1.77
CA GLN A 331 13.17 10.70 -0.88
C GLN A 331 11.86 10.77 -1.67
N LEU A 332 11.50 9.62 -2.27
CA LEU A 332 10.39 9.37 -3.20
C LEU A 332 10.58 10.00 -4.61
N PRO A 333 10.72 9.18 -5.68
CA PRO A 333 10.94 9.67 -7.05
C PRO A 333 9.63 10.13 -7.73
N VAL A 334 8.93 11.09 -7.12
CA VAL A 334 7.68 11.66 -7.69
C VAL A 334 7.96 12.42 -9.00
N ALA A 335 9.14 13.04 -9.13
CA ALA A 335 9.52 13.77 -10.34
C ALA A 335 9.69 12.86 -11.58
N GLN A 336 10.08 11.59 -11.40
CA GLN A 336 10.17 10.63 -12.50
C GLN A 336 8.80 10.21 -13.06
N ILE A 337 7.73 10.36 -12.26
CA ILE A 337 6.34 10.09 -12.69
C ILE A 337 5.82 11.22 -13.60
N ILE A 338 6.24 12.47 -13.35
CA ILE A 338 5.74 13.65 -14.08
C ILE A 338 6.51 13.91 -15.38
N HIS A 339 7.79 13.55 -15.45
CA HIS A 339 8.63 13.78 -16.65
C HIS A 339 8.70 12.61 -17.65
N GLN A 340 8.01 11.50 -17.41
CA GLN A 340 7.72 10.55 -18.48
C GLN A 340 6.72 11.20 -19.47
N LYS A 341 7.25 11.84 -20.53
CA LYS A 341 6.46 12.09 -21.74
C LYS A 341 5.78 10.78 -22.13
N PRO A 342 4.45 10.70 -22.18
CA PRO A 342 3.80 9.48 -22.61
C PRO A 342 4.25 9.20 -24.04
N LYS A 343 4.93 8.06 -24.25
CA LYS A 343 5.07 7.53 -25.61
C LYS A 343 3.64 7.29 -26.09
N GLN A 344 3.19 8.13 -27.02
CA GLN A 344 1.90 8.04 -27.67
C GLN A 344 1.81 6.70 -28.40
N LYS A 345 1.37 5.67 -27.68
CA LYS A 345 0.79 4.48 -28.30
C LYS A 345 -0.55 4.93 -28.81
N ASP A 346 -0.69 5.03 -30.12
CA ASP A 346 -1.99 5.26 -30.75
C ASP A 346 -2.94 4.16 -30.29
N TRP A 347 -3.91 4.57 -29.48
CA TRP A 347 -4.88 3.65 -28.92
C TRP A 347 -5.87 3.28 -30.03
N HIS A 348 -5.68 2.11 -30.61
CA HIS A 348 -6.64 1.51 -31.51
C HIS A 348 -7.59 0.64 -30.67
N PRO A 349 -8.87 1.02 -30.50
CA PRO A 349 -9.83 0.11 -29.90
C PRO A 349 -9.93 -1.16 -30.75
N PRO A 350 -9.98 -2.35 -30.13
CA PRO A 350 -10.24 -3.57 -30.88
C PRO A 350 -11.59 -3.45 -31.60
N GLY A 351 -11.66 -3.81 -32.89
CA GLY A 351 -12.82 -3.50 -33.75
C GLY A 351 -14.19 -3.94 -33.22
N GLY A 352 -14.23 -4.98 -32.37
CA GLY A 352 -15.44 -5.41 -31.67
C GLY A 352 -15.99 -4.40 -30.66
N PHE A 353 -15.16 -3.53 -30.06
CA PHE A 353 -15.61 -2.51 -29.10
C PHE A 353 -16.36 -1.37 -29.79
N ILE A 354 -15.87 -0.90 -30.95
CA ILE A 354 -16.56 0.11 -31.77
C ILE A 354 -17.91 -0.46 -32.25
N LEU A 355 -17.91 -1.69 -32.80
CA LEU A 355 -19.15 -2.33 -33.27
C LEU A 355 -20.16 -2.57 -32.13
N GLY A 356 -19.70 -3.00 -30.96
CA GLY A 356 -20.56 -3.17 -29.77
C GLY A 356 -21.15 -1.85 -29.28
N LEU A 357 -20.36 -0.77 -29.25
CA LEU A 357 -20.84 0.56 -28.84
C LEU A 357 -21.84 1.14 -29.84
N TRP A 358 -21.60 1.01 -31.15
CA TRP A 358 -22.55 1.43 -32.17
C TRP A 358 -23.83 0.59 -32.14
N ALA A 359 -23.75 -0.73 -31.98
CA ALA A 359 -24.93 -1.57 -31.83
C ALA A 359 -25.75 -1.20 -30.59
N LEU A 360 -25.10 -0.86 -29.47
CA LEU A 360 -25.77 -0.38 -28.25
C LEU A 360 -26.44 0.98 -28.50
N ILE A 361 -25.74 1.96 -29.08
CA ILE A 361 -26.29 3.28 -29.39
C ILE A 361 -27.48 3.15 -30.34
N ILE A 362 -27.37 2.35 -31.40
CA ILE A 362 -28.44 2.06 -32.36
C ILE A 362 -29.63 1.42 -31.63
N MET A 363 -29.43 0.35 -30.84
CA MET A 363 -30.54 -0.29 -30.12
C MET A 363 -31.22 0.64 -29.12
N VAL A 364 -30.46 1.44 -28.36
CA VAL A 364 -31.03 2.44 -27.45
C VAL A 364 -31.83 3.48 -28.22
N PHE A 365 -31.29 4.02 -29.32
CA PHE A 365 -31.94 5.06 -30.12
C PHE A 365 -33.20 4.56 -30.84
N PHE A 366 -33.20 3.34 -31.40
CA PHE A 366 -34.39 2.72 -31.97
C PHE A 366 -35.46 2.44 -30.90
N LYS A 367 -35.05 2.06 -29.68
CA LYS A 367 -35.96 1.81 -28.55
C LYS A 367 -36.57 3.11 -27.98
N THR A 368 -35.87 4.24 -28.04
CA THR A 368 -36.39 5.52 -27.49
C THR A 368 -37.07 6.44 -28.51
N TYR A 369 -36.62 6.46 -29.78
CA TYR A 369 -37.10 7.46 -30.76
C TYR A 369 -37.86 6.88 -31.97
N GLY A 370 -37.74 5.57 -32.22
CA GLY A 370 -38.43 4.90 -33.32
C GLY A 370 -38.03 5.37 -34.73
N ILE A 371 -38.61 4.75 -35.75
CA ILE A 371 -38.14 4.80 -37.15
C ILE A 371 -38.30 6.19 -37.81
N LYS A 372 -39.03 7.13 -37.19
CA LYS A 372 -39.43 8.41 -37.82
C LYS A 372 -38.29 9.43 -38.07
N HIS A 373 -37.10 9.26 -37.49
CA HIS A 373 -36.03 10.27 -37.54
C HIS A 373 -34.76 9.89 -38.34
N MET A 374 -34.73 8.77 -39.07
CA MET A 374 -33.53 8.35 -39.82
C MET A 374 -33.08 9.27 -40.98
N LYS A 375 -33.84 10.30 -41.36
CA LYS A 375 -33.53 11.17 -42.52
C LYS A 375 -32.42 12.21 -42.29
N HIS A 376 -31.75 12.21 -41.14
CA HIS A 376 -30.77 13.25 -40.77
C HIS A 376 -29.44 12.71 -40.21
N ILE A 377 -29.14 11.41 -40.39
CA ILE A 377 -27.93 10.75 -39.84
C ILE A 377 -27.12 9.99 -40.94
N PHE A 378 -27.55 10.08 -42.20
CA PHE A 378 -26.79 9.63 -43.39
C PHE A 378 -26.61 10.81 -44.36
#